data_AF-A0A7V2EEC6-F1
#
_entry.id   AF-A0A7V2EEC6-F1
#
_cell.length_a   1.000
_cell.length_b   1.000
_cell.length_c   1.000
_cell.angle_alpha   90.00
_cell.angle_beta   90.00
_cell.angle_gamma   90.00
#
_symmetry.space_group_name_H-M   'P 1'
#
loop_
_entity.id
_entity.type
_entity.pdbx_description
1 polymer ?
#
loop_
_entity_poly.entity_id
_entity_poly.type
_entity_poly.pdbx_seq_one_letter_code
_entity_poly.pdbx_strand_id
1 'polypeptide(L)'
;MDNKKIKILRKAKQIFTSSNPLIIENGSIVFDDKIIWIGKDSDLPSEYLKLASKIIDVSGKVILPGFVDPHTHLVFYGDRIVEFELRLRGFDYLKIREMGGGILKTVKDTKNATKEKIKKYVKKFIKKFIEYGTTTIEAKSGYGLDLENEIKILEITNELNDKPITIVPTFLVHDFIDDREKYVNEVIKNLEIIKQRNLAKFVDVFCEKGVFEIEQTRKILDKAKKLGFLLKLHTDEFYNIGGV
;
A
#
# COMPACT_ATOMS: atom_id res chain seq x y z
N MET A 1 21.73 24.04 18.71
CA MET A 1 21.38 22.64 19.03
C MET A 1 19.90 22.62 19.31
N ASP A 2 19.10 22.20 18.33
CA ASP A 2 17.64 22.15 18.51
C ASP A 2 17.30 21.12 19.58
N ASN A 3 16.73 21.60 20.70
CA ASN A 3 16.21 20.77 21.78
C ASN A 3 15.08 19.90 21.22
N LYS A 4 15.43 18.73 20.66
CA LYS A 4 14.46 17.71 20.30
C LYS A 4 13.68 17.33 21.54
N LYS A 5 12.42 17.73 21.55
CA LYS A 5 11.47 17.50 22.64
C LYS A 5 11.05 16.03 22.63
N ILE A 6 11.80 15.18 23.34
CA ILE A 6 11.46 13.76 23.50
C ILE A 6 10.13 13.62 24.25
N LYS A 7 9.43 12.53 23.98
CA LYS A 7 8.15 12.15 24.60
C LYS A 7 8.28 10.78 25.23
N ILE A 8 7.47 10.52 26.25
CA ILE A 8 7.47 9.24 26.96
C ILE A 8 6.05 8.68 27.03
N LEU A 9 5.87 7.43 26.59
CA LEU A 9 4.72 6.60 26.97
C LEU A 9 5.13 5.77 28.18
N ARG A 10 4.39 5.88 29.29
CA ARG A 10 4.82 5.32 30.57
C ARG A 10 3.82 4.32 31.15
N LYS A 11 4.33 3.25 31.78
CA LYS A 11 3.56 2.24 32.51
C LYS A 11 2.58 1.44 31.65
N ALA A 12 2.93 1.17 30.40
CA ALA A 12 2.13 0.27 29.57
C ALA A 12 2.06 -1.11 30.24
N LYS A 13 0.88 -1.73 30.26
CA LYS A 13 0.75 -3.10 30.78
C LYS A 13 1.66 -4.04 30.00
N GLN A 14 1.58 -3.95 28.67
CA GLN A 14 2.41 -4.73 27.74
C GLN A 14 2.85 -3.86 26.57
N ILE A 15 4.09 -4.06 26.12
CA ILE A 15 4.58 -3.52 24.85
C ILE A 15 5.03 -4.69 23.98
N PHE A 16 4.44 -4.79 22.78
CA PHE A 16 4.88 -5.73 21.76
C PHE A 16 5.94 -5.07 20.89
N THR A 17 7.12 -5.69 20.78
CA THR A 17 8.29 -5.05 20.15
C THR A 17 8.51 -5.50 18.70
N SER A 18 7.88 -6.60 18.28
CA SER A 18 8.24 -7.33 17.04
C SER A 18 9.72 -7.72 16.96
N SER A 19 10.41 -7.81 18.09
CA SER A 19 11.82 -8.19 18.23
C SER A 19 12.02 -9.02 19.51
N ASN A 20 13.26 -9.24 19.96
CA ASN A 20 13.55 -9.94 21.21
C ASN A 20 13.88 -8.93 22.33
N PRO A 21 13.20 -8.93 23.48
CA PRO A 21 12.04 -9.76 23.85
C PRO A 21 10.77 -9.34 23.09
N LEU A 22 9.91 -10.31 22.75
CA LEU A 22 8.68 -10.05 22.00
C LEU A 22 7.68 -9.18 22.77
N ILE A 23 7.61 -9.38 24.09
CA ILE A 23 6.72 -8.67 25.00
C ILE A 23 7.54 -8.13 26.16
N ILE A 24 7.31 -6.86 26.50
CA ILE A 24 7.80 -6.23 27.72
C ILE A 24 6.60 -5.93 28.62
N GLU A 25 6.55 -6.58 29.78
CA GLU A 25 5.56 -6.31 30.82
C GLU A 25 5.92 -5.03 31.60
N ASN A 26 4.91 -4.23 31.95
CA ASN A 26 5.06 -2.97 32.70
C ASN A 26 6.13 -2.05 32.07
N GLY A 27 6.01 -1.80 30.78
CA GLY A 27 7.04 -1.13 29.97
C GLY A 27 6.82 0.37 29.76
N SER A 28 7.86 1.03 29.26
CA SER A 28 7.86 2.44 28.86
C SER A 28 8.61 2.62 27.53
N ILE A 29 8.23 3.65 26.76
CA ILE A 29 8.86 4.02 25.48
C ILE A 29 9.25 5.48 25.53
N VAL A 30 10.51 5.78 25.18
CA VAL A 30 11.00 7.14 24.95
C VAL A 30 11.20 7.34 23.44
N PHE A 31 10.65 8.41 22.89
CA PHE A 31 10.63 8.61 21.44
C PHE A 31 10.58 10.09 21.04
N ASP A 32 11.08 10.36 19.83
CA ASP A 32 10.86 11.57 19.06
C ASP A 32 10.15 11.22 17.73
N ASP A 33 10.79 11.42 16.57
CA ASP A 33 10.43 10.77 15.29
C ASP A 33 10.88 9.29 15.23
N LYS A 34 11.74 8.86 16.16
CA LYS A 34 12.22 7.48 16.30
C LYS A 34 12.05 7.00 17.75
N ILE A 35 12.03 5.68 17.93
CA ILE A 35 12.17 5.10 19.27
C ILE A 35 13.62 5.30 19.71
N ILE A 36 13.80 5.96 20.85
CA ILE A 36 15.10 6.24 21.46
C ILE A 36 15.43 5.15 22.48
N TRP A 37 14.42 4.74 23.26
CA TRP A 37 14.56 3.72 24.28
C TRP A 37 13.23 3.00 24.50
N ILE A 38 13.32 1.71 24.83
CA ILE A 38 12.20 0.84 25.17
C ILE A 38 12.67 -0.18 26.21
N GLY A 39 11.90 -0.36 27.28
CA GLY A 39 12.27 -1.24 28.38
C GLY A 39 11.19 -1.30 29.46
N LYS A 40 11.48 -2.00 30.56
CA LYS A 40 10.60 -1.99 31.74
C LYS A 40 10.54 -0.58 32.33
N ASP A 41 9.39 -0.16 32.86
CA ASP A 41 9.26 1.16 33.48
C ASP A 41 10.22 1.35 34.66
N SER A 42 10.55 0.27 35.38
CA SER A 42 11.55 0.27 36.45
C SER A 42 12.95 0.68 35.99
N ASP A 43 13.25 0.44 34.72
CA ASP A 43 14.58 0.61 34.14
C ASP A 43 14.67 1.93 33.35
N LEU A 44 13.62 2.76 33.37
CA LEU A 44 13.55 4.02 32.64
C LEU A 44 14.62 5.01 33.15
N PRO A 45 15.59 5.41 32.31
CA PRO A 45 16.65 6.32 32.73
C PRO A 45 16.10 7.69 33.19
N SER A 46 16.56 8.14 34.36
CA SER A 46 16.11 9.41 34.96
C SER A 46 16.45 10.65 34.10
N GLU A 47 17.46 10.56 33.26
CA GLU A 47 17.81 11.60 32.29
C GLU A 47 16.67 11.87 31.30
N TYR A 48 15.97 10.83 30.83
CA TYR A 48 14.87 11.01 29.90
C TYR A 48 13.67 11.65 30.58
N LEU A 49 13.42 11.36 31.86
CA LEU A 49 12.38 12.04 32.64
C LEU A 49 12.62 13.55 32.73
N LYS A 50 13.88 13.98 32.87
CA LYS A 50 14.25 15.41 32.92
C LYS A 50 14.14 16.10 31.56
N LEU A 51 14.42 15.36 30.48
CA LEU A 51 14.40 15.88 29.10
C LEU A 51 13.01 15.79 28.44
N ALA A 52 12.07 15.03 29.04
CA ALA A 52 10.75 14.82 28.48
C ALA A 52 9.94 16.10 28.36
N SER A 53 9.56 16.42 27.13
CA SER A 53 8.60 17.49 26.85
C SER A 53 7.16 17.10 27.17
N LYS A 54 6.88 15.79 27.17
CA LYS A 54 5.56 15.23 27.45
C LYS A 54 5.71 13.81 27.96
N ILE A 55 5.03 13.50 29.06
CA ILE A 55 4.89 12.15 29.59
C ILE A 55 3.41 11.78 29.52
N ILE A 56 3.11 10.63 28.94
CA ILE A 56 1.76 10.11 28.75
C ILE A 56 1.65 8.83 29.56
N ASP A 57 0.81 8.85 30.60
CA ASP A 57 0.50 7.66 31.37
C ASP A 57 -0.45 6.76 30.55
N VAL A 58 0.01 5.54 30.25
CA VAL A 58 -0.74 4.52 29.51
C VAL A 58 -0.98 3.28 30.36
N SER A 59 -1.12 3.47 31.68
CA SER A 59 -1.44 2.41 32.64
C SER A 59 -2.61 1.55 32.18
N GLY A 60 -2.42 0.23 32.24
CA GLY A 60 -3.43 -0.76 31.84
C GLY A 60 -3.61 -0.92 30.33
N LYS A 61 -2.89 -0.18 29.48
CA LYS A 61 -2.96 -0.27 28.02
C LYS A 61 -1.90 -1.21 27.46
N VAL A 62 -2.19 -1.74 26.27
CA VAL A 62 -1.23 -2.48 25.44
C VAL A 62 -0.72 -1.55 24.34
N ILE A 63 0.58 -1.54 24.10
CA ILE A 63 1.20 -0.85 22.97
C ILE A 63 1.60 -1.88 21.92
N LEU A 64 1.19 -1.63 20.68
CA LEU A 64 1.57 -2.39 19.50
C LEU A 64 2.32 -1.47 18.53
N PRO A 65 3.21 -2.00 17.67
CA PRO A 65 3.64 -1.28 16.48
C PRO A 65 2.43 -0.96 15.61
N GLY A 66 2.48 0.16 14.90
CA GLY A 66 1.44 0.46 13.91
C GLY A 66 1.39 -0.63 12.83
N PHE A 67 0.18 -0.97 12.40
CA PHE A 67 0.00 -2.05 11.43
C PHE A 67 0.52 -1.66 10.05
N VAL A 68 0.97 -2.68 9.33
CA VAL A 68 1.43 -2.57 7.94
C VAL A 68 0.46 -3.36 7.07
N ASP A 69 -0.19 -2.69 6.14
CA ASP A 69 -0.97 -3.34 5.08
C ASP A 69 -0.08 -3.44 3.82
N PRO A 70 0.47 -4.62 3.49
CA PRO A 70 1.52 -4.76 2.48
C PRO A 70 0.96 -4.89 1.06
N HIS A 71 -0.36 -4.83 0.86
CA HIS A 71 -0.99 -5.07 -0.43
C HIS A 71 -2.36 -4.38 -0.53
N THR A 72 -2.44 -3.26 -1.25
CA THR A 72 -3.74 -2.62 -1.53
C THR A 72 -3.84 -2.02 -2.93
N HIS A 73 -5.06 -1.92 -3.45
CA HIS A 73 -5.39 -1.09 -4.61
C HIS A 73 -6.09 0.20 -4.13
N LEU A 74 -5.43 0.96 -3.27
CA LEU A 74 -6.01 2.11 -2.55
C LEU A 74 -6.53 3.22 -3.48
N VAL A 75 -5.87 3.46 -4.61
CA VAL A 75 -6.13 4.63 -5.47
C VAL A 75 -7.00 4.25 -6.67
N PHE A 76 -8.31 4.52 -6.53
CA PHE A 76 -9.31 4.35 -7.58
C PHE A 76 -10.46 5.36 -7.41
N TYR A 77 -11.39 5.37 -8.35
CA TYR A 77 -12.66 6.11 -8.23
C TYR A 77 -13.87 5.25 -8.59
N GLY A 78 -15.03 5.64 -8.06
CA GLY A 78 -16.28 4.90 -8.22
C GLY A 78 -16.39 3.73 -7.23
N ASP A 79 -17.39 2.88 -7.45
CA ASP A 79 -17.61 1.64 -6.71
C ASP A 79 -18.15 0.56 -7.65
N ARG A 80 -18.30 -0.65 -7.11
CA ARG A 80 -18.83 -1.83 -7.82
C ARG A 80 -20.09 -2.37 -7.14
N ILE A 81 -20.90 -1.52 -6.50
CA ILE A 81 -22.08 -1.96 -5.74
C ILE A 81 -23.12 -2.64 -6.65
N VAL A 82 -23.30 -2.13 -7.87
CA VAL A 82 -24.24 -2.69 -8.85
C VAL A 82 -23.80 -4.10 -9.27
N GLU A 83 -22.49 -4.31 -9.46
CA GLU A 83 -21.97 -5.64 -9.75
C GLU A 83 -22.20 -6.60 -8.56
N PHE A 84 -21.97 -6.13 -7.34
CA PHE A 84 -22.24 -6.92 -6.14
C PHE A 84 -23.71 -7.36 -6.07
N GLU A 85 -24.66 -6.46 -6.38
CA GLU A 85 -26.09 -6.77 -6.46
C GLU A 85 -26.41 -7.79 -7.57
N LEU A 86 -25.82 -7.66 -8.76
CA LEU A 86 -26.02 -8.62 -9.86
C LEU A 86 -25.50 -10.02 -9.50
N ARG A 87 -24.34 -10.10 -8.83
CA ARG A 87 -23.81 -11.39 -8.33
C ARG A 87 -24.77 -12.04 -7.32
N LEU A 88 -25.37 -11.26 -6.41
CA LEU A 88 -26.38 -11.77 -5.48
C LEU A 88 -27.64 -12.29 -6.19
N ARG A 89 -27.96 -11.77 -7.38
CA ARG A 89 -29.05 -12.25 -8.23
C ARG A 89 -28.67 -13.45 -9.11
N GLY A 90 -27.46 -14.00 -8.95
CA GLY A 90 -27.00 -15.19 -9.67
C GLY A 90 -26.45 -14.92 -11.08
N PHE A 91 -26.15 -13.66 -11.43
CA PHE A 91 -25.45 -13.39 -12.68
C PHE A 91 -24.00 -13.89 -12.60
N ASP A 92 -23.59 -14.66 -13.60
CA ASP A 92 -22.21 -15.09 -13.74
C ASP A 92 -21.27 -13.94 -14.11
N TYR A 93 -19.98 -14.13 -13.86
CA TYR A 93 -18.95 -13.11 -14.07
C TYR A 93 -18.88 -12.63 -15.53
N LEU A 94 -19.08 -13.53 -16.50
CA LEU A 94 -18.98 -13.21 -17.93
C LEU A 94 -20.12 -12.28 -18.37
N LYS A 95 -21.35 -12.52 -17.91
CA LYS A 95 -22.48 -11.64 -18.18
C LYS A 95 -22.30 -10.26 -17.56
N ILE A 96 -21.82 -10.20 -16.32
CA ILE A 96 -21.52 -8.92 -15.66
C ILE A 96 -20.45 -8.15 -16.44
N ARG A 97 -19.44 -8.86 -16.98
CA ARG A 97 -18.41 -8.28 -17.85
C ARG A 97 -19.00 -7.72 -19.14
N GLU A 98 -19.87 -8.46 -19.83
CA GLU A 98 -20.54 -8.00 -21.05
C GLU A 98 -21.40 -6.74 -20.81
N MET A 99 -21.94 -6.59 -19.61
CA MET A 99 -22.66 -5.38 -19.17
C MET A 99 -21.75 -4.19 -18.80
N GLY A 100 -20.43 -4.32 -19.00
CA GLY A 100 -19.46 -3.28 -18.66
C GLY A 100 -19.12 -3.19 -17.17
N GLY A 101 -19.41 -4.23 -16.39
CA GLY A 101 -19.00 -4.38 -14.99
C GLY A 101 -17.53 -4.80 -14.85
N GLY A 102 -17.16 -5.34 -13.69
CA GLY A 102 -15.80 -5.80 -13.47
C GLY A 102 -14.81 -4.67 -13.20
N ILE A 103 -13.52 -4.98 -13.35
CA ILE A 103 -12.42 -4.01 -13.29
C ILE A 103 -12.54 -2.94 -14.38
N LEU A 104 -13.10 -3.25 -15.56
CA LEU A 104 -13.29 -2.26 -16.62
C LEU A 104 -14.14 -1.06 -16.17
N LYS A 105 -15.12 -1.28 -15.30
CA LYS A 105 -15.87 -0.20 -14.66
C LYS A 105 -14.96 0.69 -13.82
N THR A 106 -14.15 0.09 -12.93
CA THR A 106 -13.21 0.83 -12.09
C THR A 106 -12.17 1.58 -12.91
N VAL A 107 -11.65 0.96 -13.98
CA VAL A 107 -10.74 1.60 -14.93
C VAL A 107 -11.40 2.82 -15.56
N LYS A 108 -12.61 2.66 -16.12
CA LYS A 108 -13.37 3.75 -16.73
C LYS A 108 -13.63 4.90 -15.74
N ASP A 109 -14.10 4.59 -14.54
CA ASP A 109 -14.41 5.59 -13.52
C ASP A 109 -13.14 6.32 -13.05
N THR A 110 -12.03 5.60 -12.90
CA THR A 110 -10.73 6.17 -12.49
C THR A 110 -10.11 7.01 -13.60
N LYS A 111 -10.22 6.62 -14.87
CA LYS A 111 -9.79 7.44 -16.02
C LYS A 111 -10.55 8.76 -16.11
N ASN A 112 -11.88 8.69 -16.00
CA ASN A 112 -12.76 9.86 -16.14
C ASN A 112 -12.72 10.81 -14.94
N ALA A 113 -12.25 10.35 -13.78
CA ALA A 113 -12.11 11.19 -12.60
C ALA A 113 -10.84 12.07 -12.65
N THR A 114 -10.98 13.31 -12.17
CA THR A 114 -9.84 14.21 -11.96
C THR A 114 -9.01 13.77 -10.75
N LYS A 115 -7.74 14.19 -10.70
CA LYS A 115 -6.85 13.91 -9.55
C LYS A 115 -7.46 14.36 -8.23
N GLU A 116 -8.10 15.52 -8.19
CA GLU A 116 -8.71 16.10 -6.98
C GLU A 116 -9.88 15.23 -6.49
N LYS A 117 -10.72 14.75 -7.41
CA LYS A 117 -11.84 13.86 -7.07
C LYS A 117 -11.32 12.55 -6.49
N ILE A 118 -10.32 11.94 -7.11
CA ILE A 118 -9.69 10.70 -6.62
C ILE A 118 -9.07 10.96 -5.24
N LYS A 119 -8.24 12.01 -5.07
CA LYS A 119 -7.63 12.35 -3.78
C LYS A 119 -8.66 12.51 -2.66
N LYS A 120 -9.74 13.27 -2.90
CA LYS A 120 -10.80 13.46 -1.91
C LYS A 120 -11.51 12.14 -1.55
N TYR A 121 -11.69 11.27 -2.54
CA TYR A 121 -12.29 9.95 -2.36
C TYR A 121 -11.36 9.04 -1.52
N VAL A 122 -10.10 8.91 -1.92
CA VAL A 122 -9.08 8.06 -1.29
C VAL A 122 -8.78 8.47 0.16
N LYS A 123 -8.75 9.77 0.46
CA LYS A 123 -8.53 10.29 1.83
C LYS A 123 -9.51 9.73 2.87
N LYS A 124 -10.73 9.36 2.45
CA LYS A 124 -11.72 8.74 3.35
C LYS A 124 -11.27 7.34 3.80
N PHE A 125 -10.64 6.56 2.91
CA PHE A 125 -10.10 5.25 3.25
C PHE A 125 -8.85 5.36 4.08
N ILE A 126 -7.93 6.28 3.73
CA ILE A 126 -6.73 6.55 4.55
C ILE A 126 -7.12 6.87 6.00
N LYS A 127 -8.15 7.71 6.20
CA LYS A 127 -8.66 8.00 7.54
C LYS A 127 -9.10 6.73 8.29
N LYS A 128 -9.83 5.82 7.62
CA LYS A 128 -10.23 4.54 8.21
C LYS A 128 -9.04 3.65 8.55
N PHE A 129 -8.06 3.53 7.65
CA PHE A 129 -6.83 2.77 7.92
C PHE A 129 -6.13 3.26 9.20
N ILE A 130 -5.99 4.58 9.35
CA ILE A 130 -5.40 5.20 10.55
C ILE A 130 -6.24 4.91 11.80
N GLU A 131 -7.58 5.02 11.71
CA GLU A 131 -8.50 4.70 12.82
C GLU A 131 -8.38 3.24 13.28
N TYR A 132 -8.09 2.31 12.36
CA TYR A 132 -7.83 0.90 12.67
C TYR A 132 -6.37 0.59 13.02
N GLY A 133 -5.50 1.61 13.16
CA GLY A 133 -4.13 1.46 13.62
C GLY A 133 -3.10 1.17 12.52
N THR A 134 -3.47 1.25 11.23
CA THR A 134 -2.53 1.11 10.12
C THR A 134 -1.72 2.39 9.93
N THR A 135 -0.40 2.26 9.98
CA THR A 135 0.55 3.38 9.82
C THR A 135 1.35 3.27 8.52
N THR A 136 1.36 2.12 7.87
CA THR A 136 2.04 1.92 6.58
C THR A 136 1.17 1.09 5.64
N ILE A 137 1.02 1.55 4.42
CA ILE A 137 0.21 0.90 3.38
C ILE A 137 1.04 0.81 2.11
N GLU A 138 1.00 -0.32 1.42
CA GLU A 138 1.38 -0.40 0.02
C GLU A 138 0.18 -0.07 -0.86
N ALA A 139 0.38 0.77 -1.89
CA ALA A 139 -0.69 1.18 -2.81
C ALA A 139 -0.25 0.96 -4.25
N LYS A 140 -1.01 0.11 -4.94
CA LYS A 140 -0.81 -0.24 -6.34
C LYS A 140 -1.56 0.70 -7.27
N SER A 141 -0.99 0.90 -8.45
CA SER A 141 -1.70 1.43 -9.61
C SER A 141 -2.54 0.32 -10.29
N GLY A 142 -2.60 0.25 -11.62
CA GLY A 142 -3.25 -0.86 -12.33
C GLY A 142 -4.72 -0.64 -12.72
N TYR A 143 -5.31 0.50 -12.35
CA TYR A 143 -6.61 0.93 -12.88
C TYR A 143 -6.49 2.02 -13.96
N GLY A 144 -5.28 2.30 -14.43
CA GLY A 144 -5.01 3.20 -15.54
C GLY A 144 -4.91 2.46 -16.87
N LEU A 145 -4.23 1.32 -16.95
CA LEU A 145 -4.06 0.52 -18.18
C LEU A 145 -3.49 1.28 -19.40
N ASP A 146 -3.01 2.50 -19.20
CA ASP A 146 -2.25 3.32 -20.15
C ASP A 146 -1.29 4.22 -19.35
N LEU A 147 -0.20 4.66 -19.99
CA LEU A 147 0.87 5.38 -19.29
C LEU A 147 0.37 6.63 -18.57
N GLU A 148 -0.49 7.43 -19.21
CA GLU A 148 -0.98 8.69 -18.65
C GLU A 148 -1.76 8.46 -17.36
N ASN A 149 -2.70 7.51 -17.37
CA ASN A 149 -3.53 7.22 -16.21
C ASN A 149 -2.79 6.43 -15.12
N GLU A 150 -1.83 5.59 -15.47
CA GLU A 150 -0.96 4.92 -14.49
C GLU A 150 -0.08 5.94 -13.76
N ILE A 151 0.52 6.91 -14.50
CA ILE A 151 1.24 8.04 -13.92
C ILE A 151 0.32 8.84 -13.00
N LYS A 152 -0.91 9.16 -13.45
CA LYS A 152 -1.89 9.91 -12.65
C LYS A 152 -2.12 9.24 -11.29
N ILE A 153 -2.30 7.92 -11.27
CA ILE A 153 -2.52 7.14 -10.05
C ILE A 153 -1.27 7.16 -9.15
N LEU A 154 -0.08 6.94 -9.72
CA LEU A 154 1.17 6.96 -8.96
C LEU A 154 1.48 8.35 -8.38
N GLU A 155 1.22 9.43 -9.12
CA GLU A 155 1.35 10.79 -8.62
C GLU A 155 0.41 11.05 -7.45
N ILE A 156 -0.87 10.67 -7.57
CA ILE A 156 -1.83 10.75 -6.46
C ILE A 156 -1.33 9.96 -5.24
N THR A 157 -0.78 8.76 -5.47
CA THR A 157 -0.23 7.91 -4.40
C THR A 157 0.90 8.62 -3.65
N ASN A 158 1.85 9.22 -4.38
CA ASN A 158 2.96 9.97 -3.79
C ASN A 158 2.49 11.27 -3.11
N GLU A 159 1.52 11.99 -3.69
CA GLU A 159 0.93 13.21 -3.08
C GLU A 159 0.16 12.92 -1.79
N LEU A 160 -0.39 11.70 -1.64
CA LEU A 160 -1.10 11.26 -0.43
C LEU A 160 -0.17 10.62 0.62
N ASN A 161 1.08 10.37 0.26
CA ASN A 161 2.10 9.83 1.17
C ASN A 161 2.60 10.92 2.13
N ASP A 162 1.79 11.23 3.14
CA ASP A 162 2.06 12.26 4.14
C ASP A 162 1.70 11.80 5.56
N LYS A 163 2.36 12.37 6.57
CA LYS A 163 2.15 12.01 7.99
C LYS A 163 0.65 12.17 8.36
N PRO A 164 0.09 11.26 9.17
CA PRO A 164 0.78 10.21 9.94
C PRO A 164 0.94 8.87 9.22
N ILE A 165 0.59 8.76 7.94
CA ILE A 165 0.65 7.49 7.20
C ILE A 165 1.84 7.44 6.25
N THR A 166 2.43 6.26 6.07
CA THR A 166 3.41 6.01 5.01
C THR A 166 2.76 5.19 3.91
N ILE A 167 2.84 5.66 2.67
CA ILE A 167 2.33 4.95 1.50
C ILE A 167 3.48 4.54 0.59
N VAL A 168 3.56 3.26 0.24
CA VAL A 168 4.60 2.68 -0.62
C VAL A 168 4.01 2.45 -2.01
N PRO A 169 4.42 3.21 -3.05
CA PRO A 169 3.85 3.09 -4.38
C PRO A 169 4.39 1.89 -5.14
N THR A 170 3.49 1.16 -5.77
CA THR A 170 3.78 0.02 -6.66
C THR A 170 3.14 0.24 -8.02
N PHE A 171 3.93 0.14 -9.09
CA PHE A 171 3.38 0.11 -10.44
C PHE A 171 2.91 -1.31 -10.75
N LEU A 172 1.61 -1.48 -10.99
CA LEU A 172 1.02 -2.79 -11.28
C LEU A 172 0.64 -2.90 -12.75
N VAL A 173 1.18 -3.91 -13.41
CA VAL A 173 0.72 -4.35 -14.74
C VAL A 173 -0.47 -5.27 -14.53
N HIS A 174 -1.66 -4.74 -14.76
CA HIS A 174 -2.93 -5.38 -14.41
C HIS A 174 -3.72 -5.86 -15.63
N ASP A 175 -4.88 -6.45 -15.35
CA ASP A 175 -5.71 -7.23 -16.26
C ASP A 175 -6.42 -6.37 -17.35
N PHE A 176 -7.11 -7.03 -18.28
CA PHE A 176 -8.00 -6.48 -19.31
C PHE A 176 -7.30 -5.72 -20.43
N ILE A 177 -6.41 -6.44 -21.12
CA ILE A 177 -5.68 -5.95 -22.27
C ILE A 177 -5.99 -6.82 -23.48
N ASP A 178 -6.53 -6.22 -24.55
CA ASP A 178 -6.87 -6.95 -25.77
C ASP A 178 -5.62 -7.48 -26.49
N ASP A 179 -4.67 -6.58 -26.82
CA ASP A 179 -3.39 -6.93 -27.43
C ASP A 179 -2.28 -6.97 -26.38
N ARG A 180 -2.16 -8.12 -25.71
CA ARG A 180 -1.21 -8.32 -24.60
C ARG A 180 0.24 -8.14 -25.02
N GLU A 181 0.65 -8.67 -26.17
CA GLU A 181 2.05 -8.58 -26.61
C GLU A 181 2.43 -7.12 -26.90
N LYS A 182 1.54 -6.36 -27.56
CA LYS A 182 1.75 -4.93 -27.74
C LYS A 182 1.85 -4.21 -26.39
N TYR A 183 0.94 -4.49 -25.46
CA TYR A 183 0.95 -3.86 -24.16
C TYR A 183 2.18 -4.19 -23.32
N VAL A 184 2.67 -5.44 -23.34
CA VAL A 184 3.93 -5.83 -22.69
C VAL A 184 5.08 -4.98 -23.23
N ASN A 185 5.16 -4.79 -24.54
CA ASN A 185 6.18 -3.94 -25.15
C ASN A 185 6.04 -2.46 -24.77
N GLU A 186 4.82 -1.94 -24.63
CA GLU A 186 4.56 -0.59 -24.13
C GLU A 186 4.95 -0.44 -22.67
N VAL A 187 4.57 -1.40 -21.81
CA VAL A 187 4.93 -1.47 -20.39
C VAL A 187 6.45 -1.44 -20.20
N ILE A 188 7.18 -2.22 -20.99
CA ILE A 188 8.66 -2.25 -20.94
C ILE A 188 9.26 -0.85 -21.18
N LYS A 189 8.67 -0.04 -22.06
CA LYS A 189 9.07 1.35 -22.30
C LYS A 189 8.61 2.26 -21.16
N ASN A 190 7.38 2.08 -20.69
CA ASN A 190 6.78 2.85 -19.60
C ASN A 190 7.58 2.74 -18.29
N LEU A 191 8.18 1.57 -18.02
CA LEU A 191 9.03 1.36 -16.85
C LEU A 191 10.20 2.35 -16.76
N GLU A 192 10.78 2.75 -17.90
CA GLU A 192 11.87 3.74 -17.92
C GLU A 192 11.37 5.11 -17.48
N ILE A 193 10.20 5.52 -17.97
CA ILE A 193 9.56 6.80 -17.63
C ILE A 193 9.17 6.83 -16.15
N ILE A 194 8.56 5.75 -15.65
CA ILE A 194 8.20 5.60 -14.24
C ILE A 194 9.43 5.67 -13.34
N LYS A 195 10.55 5.04 -13.76
CA LYS A 195 11.82 5.07 -13.01
C LYS A 195 12.44 6.45 -13.00
N GLN A 196 12.56 7.10 -14.16
CA GLN A 196 13.13 8.44 -14.31
C GLN A 196 12.39 9.47 -13.45
N ARG A 197 11.07 9.31 -13.33
CA ARG A 197 10.21 10.18 -12.52
C ARG A 197 10.11 9.76 -11.04
N ASN A 198 10.78 8.67 -10.65
CA ASN A 198 10.77 8.09 -9.29
C ASN A 198 9.35 7.88 -8.73
N LEU A 199 8.42 7.40 -9.57
CA LEU A 199 6.99 7.32 -9.21
C LEU A 199 6.61 6.06 -8.43
N ALA A 200 7.39 4.98 -8.55
CA ALA A 200 7.12 3.69 -7.91
C ALA A 200 8.38 3.09 -7.30
N LYS A 201 8.22 2.39 -6.17
CA LYS A 201 9.28 1.61 -5.52
C LYS A 201 9.30 0.16 -6.01
N PHE A 202 8.12 -0.40 -6.25
CA PHE A 202 7.95 -1.77 -6.73
C PHE A 202 7.31 -1.80 -8.12
N VAL A 203 7.58 -2.87 -8.85
CA VAL A 203 6.80 -3.31 -10.01
C VAL A 203 6.14 -4.63 -9.66
N ASP A 204 4.86 -4.74 -10.00
CA ASP A 204 4.02 -5.91 -9.78
C ASP A 204 3.34 -6.30 -11.09
N VAL A 205 3.05 -7.58 -11.26
CA VAL A 205 2.39 -8.12 -12.45
C VAL A 205 1.34 -9.11 -12.00
N PHE A 206 0.16 -9.06 -12.63
CA PHE A 206 -0.84 -10.10 -12.44
C PHE A 206 -0.60 -11.28 -13.38
N CYS A 207 0.22 -12.22 -12.92
CA CYS A 207 0.52 -13.43 -13.66
C CYS A 207 -0.54 -14.48 -13.37
N GLU A 208 -1.41 -14.70 -14.36
CA GLU A 208 -2.57 -15.59 -14.25
C GLU A 208 -2.94 -16.09 -15.64
N LYS A 209 -3.47 -17.30 -15.71
CA LYS A 209 -3.91 -17.93 -16.94
C LYS A 209 -4.94 -17.06 -17.66
N GLY A 210 -4.65 -16.68 -18.90
CA GLY A 210 -5.51 -15.80 -19.67
C GLY A 210 -5.43 -14.32 -19.28
N VAL A 211 -4.48 -13.92 -18.43
CA VAL A 211 -4.16 -12.52 -18.12
C VAL A 211 -2.76 -12.18 -18.61
N PHE A 212 -1.72 -12.48 -17.83
CA PHE A 212 -0.33 -12.48 -18.29
C PHE A 212 0.30 -13.83 -18.02
N GLU A 213 0.77 -14.46 -19.08
CA GLU A 213 1.46 -15.75 -19.00
C GLU A 213 2.88 -15.56 -18.43
N ILE A 214 3.47 -16.66 -17.95
CA ILE A 214 4.79 -16.66 -17.28
C ILE A 214 5.87 -15.94 -18.09
N GLU A 215 5.92 -16.18 -19.41
CA GLU A 215 6.94 -15.56 -20.28
C GLU A 215 6.79 -14.04 -20.38
N GLN A 216 5.55 -13.54 -20.45
CA GLN A 216 5.25 -12.10 -20.49
C GLN A 216 5.64 -11.46 -19.17
N THR A 217 5.28 -12.10 -18.05
CA THR A 217 5.65 -11.67 -16.71
C THR A 217 7.16 -11.61 -16.52
N ARG A 218 7.91 -12.65 -16.94
CA ARG A 218 9.39 -12.65 -16.88
C ARG A 218 9.97 -11.46 -17.63
N LYS A 219 9.54 -11.20 -18.86
CA LYS A 219 10.03 -10.08 -19.68
C LYS A 219 9.87 -8.73 -18.95
N ILE A 220 8.72 -8.49 -18.32
CA ILE A 220 8.43 -7.25 -17.58
C ILE A 220 9.29 -7.17 -16.32
N LEU A 221 9.29 -8.21 -15.49
CA LEU A 221 10.00 -8.21 -14.20
C LEU A 221 11.53 -8.16 -14.38
N ASP A 222 12.08 -8.80 -15.41
CA ASP A 222 13.50 -8.71 -15.74
C ASP A 222 13.91 -7.30 -16.13
N LYS A 223 13.09 -6.61 -16.93
CA LYS A 223 13.32 -5.19 -17.25
C LYS A 223 13.22 -4.33 -16.00
N ALA A 224 12.21 -4.53 -15.17
CA ALA A 224 12.02 -3.79 -13.92
C ALA A 224 13.21 -3.96 -12.97
N LYS A 225 13.72 -5.20 -12.83
CA LYS A 225 14.90 -5.52 -12.04
C LYS A 225 16.15 -4.80 -12.54
N LYS A 226 16.38 -4.79 -13.86
CA LYS A 226 17.51 -4.08 -14.49
C LYS A 226 17.46 -2.57 -14.25
N LEU A 227 16.25 -1.99 -14.15
CA LEU A 227 16.04 -0.58 -13.80
C LEU A 227 16.10 -0.32 -12.29
N GLY A 228 16.31 -1.35 -11.47
CA GLY A 228 16.44 -1.23 -10.02
C GLY A 228 15.11 -1.01 -9.30
N PHE A 229 14.00 -1.53 -9.82
CA PHE A 229 12.77 -1.67 -9.05
C PHE A 229 12.86 -2.92 -8.16
N LEU A 230 12.18 -2.86 -7.01
CA LEU A 230 11.87 -4.07 -6.27
C LEU A 230 10.69 -4.78 -6.96
N LEU A 231 10.61 -6.10 -6.82
CA LEU A 231 9.62 -6.90 -7.54
C LEU A 231 8.56 -7.45 -6.59
N LYS A 232 7.32 -7.51 -7.09
CA LYS A 232 6.17 -8.20 -6.52
C LYS A 232 5.48 -8.98 -7.63
N LEU A 233 4.58 -9.87 -7.24
CA LEU A 233 3.84 -10.71 -8.17
C LEU A 233 2.49 -11.08 -7.55
N HIS A 234 1.40 -10.91 -8.31
CA HIS A 234 0.17 -11.65 -8.07
C HIS A 234 0.24 -12.91 -8.92
N THR A 235 0.14 -14.06 -8.28
CA THR A 235 0.21 -15.36 -8.93
C THR A 235 -0.56 -16.37 -8.11
N ASP A 236 -0.98 -17.45 -8.76
CA ASP A 236 -1.72 -18.56 -8.16
C ASP A 236 -3.01 -18.12 -7.44
N GLU A 237 -3.67 -17.05 -7.92
CA GLU A 237 -4.93 -16.55 -7.34
C GLU A 237 -6.11 -17.46 -7.72
N PHE A 238 -6.19 -17.86 -9.00
CA PHE A 238 -7.25 -18.73 -9.51
C PHE A 238 -6.72 -20.08 -9.99
N TYR A 239 -5.58 -20.10 -10.68
CA TYR A 239 -4.96 -21.33 -11.18
C TYR A 239 -3.53 -21.45 -10.66
N ASN A 240 -3.14 -22.66 -10.26
CA ASN A 240 -1.74 -22.95 -9.96
C ASN A 240 -0.94 -22.97 -11.28
N ILE A 241 -0.19 -21.90 -11.52
CA ILE A 241 0.66 -21.72 -12.70
C ILE A 241 2.14 -21.83 -12.37
N GLY A 242 2.51 -21.90 -11.08
CA GLY A 242 3.87 -22.24 -10.65
C GLY A 242 4.83 -21.06 -10.47
N GLY A 243 4.33 -19.85 -10.26
CA GLY A 243 5.15 -18.65 -10.02
C GLY A 243 6.10 -18.30 -11.17
N VAL A 244 6.97 -17.29 -10.95
CA VAL A 244 7.89 -16.76 -11.97
C VAL A 244 9.32 -16.56 -11.45
#